data_AF-A0A375IVL9-F1
#
_entry.id   AF-A0A375IVL9-F1
#
_cell.length_a   1.000
_cell.length_b   1.000
_cell.length_c   1.000
_cell.angle_alpha   90.00
_cell.angle_beta   90.00
_cell.angle_gamma   90.00
#
_symmetry.space_group_name_H-M   'P 1'
#
loop_
_entity.id
_entity.type
_entity.pdbx_description
1 polymer ?
#
loop_
_entity_poly.entity_id
_entity_poly.type
_entity_poly.pdbx_seq_one_letter_code
_entity_poly.pdbx_strand_id
1 'polypeptide(L)'
;MRGATFTSAPHWHIASTDKSTLKSANYELILETTCSTLHNGTEAEVSQLKAKAIHLGETPELYYPFGFPPLPLAMTVSDLDKMLFRHAIPVRFLKGIYGTLLEPKAIYKSRTRPASVGASAIVLSFESIHLGPIVVAMHADLKLGRDRVNMVKSIYAKEDKSFESEWREEGLLLWHR
;
A
#
# COMPACT_ATOMS: atom_id res chain seq x y z
N MET A 1 -37.85 -21.39 23.66
CA MET A 1 -36.42 -21.07 23.51
C MET A 1 -35.73 -22.24 22.85
N ARG A 2 -35.38 -22.12 21.56
CA ARG A 2 -34.57 -23.11 20.82
C ARG A 2 -33.47 -22.33 20.11
N GLY A 3 -32.24 -22.83 20.26
CA GLY A 3 -31.00 -22.10 20.01
C GLY A 3 -30.79 -21.71 18.55
N ALA A 4 -30.23 -20.52 18.37
CA ALA A 4 -29.74 -20.05 17.08
C ALA A 4 -28.46 -20.81 16.72
N THR A 5 -28.50 -21.49 15.58
CA THR A 5 -27.34 -22.08 14.92
C THR A 5 -26.48 -20.97 14.33
N PHE A 6 -25.23 -20.85 14.79
CA PHE A 6 -24.21 -20.02 14.17
C PHE A 6 -23.83 -20.62 12.81
N THR A 7 -24.15 -19.92 11.72
CA THR A 7 -23.64 -20.23 10.39
C THR A 7 -22.19 -19.79 10.31
N SER A 8 -21.28 -20.74 10.11
CA SER A 8 -19.85 -20.51 9.88
C SER A 8 -19.61 -19.69 8.62
N ALA A 9 -18.75 -18.68 8.69
CA ALA A 9 -18.30 -17.89 7.56
C ALA A 9 -17.58 -18.75 6.50
N PRO A 10 -17.65 -18.40 5.21
CA PRO A 10 -16.99 -19.16 4.15
C PRO A 10 -15.47 -19.08 4.29
N HIS A 11 -14.84 -20.25 4.33
CA HIS A 11 -13.39 -20.44 4.27
C HIS A 11 -12.93 -20.19 2.83
N TRP A 12 -12.35 -19.03 2.55
CA TRP A 12 -11.74 -18.77 1.25
C TRP A 12 -10.39 -19.49 1.17
N HIS A 13 -10.35 -20.63 0.48
CA HIS A 13 -9.08 -21.22 0.05
C HIS A 13 -8.54 -20.39 -1.11
N ILE A 14 -7.56 -19.53 -0.82
CA ILE A 14 -6.75 -18.89 -1.85
C ILE A 14 -5.91 -19.98 -2.50
N ALA A 15 -6.18 -20.30 -3.76
CA ALA A 15 -5.33 -21.17 -4.56
C ALA A 15 -3.89 -20.63 -4.51
N SER A 16 -2.92 -21.52 -4.28
CA SER A 16 -1.49 -21.24 -4.24
C SER A 16 -0.98 -20.78 -5.61
N THR A 17 -1.35 -19.56 -6.00
CA THR A 17 -0.69 -18.83 -7.07
C THR A 17 0.67 -18.43 -6.53
N ASP A 18 1.74 -18.73 -7.26
CA ASP A 18 3.07 -18.27 -6.89
C ASP A 18 3.05 -16.74 -6.79
N LYS A 19 3.05 -16.23 -5.56
CA LYS A 19 3.00 -14.80 -5.22
C LYS A 19 4.13 -14.01 -5.89
N SER A 20 5.21 -14.68 -6.33
CA SER A 20 6.31 -14.07 -7.08
C SER A 20 5.90 -13.54 -8.47
N THR A 21 4.88 -14.15 -9.09
CA THR A 21 4.43 -13.81 -10.45
C THR A 21 3.61 -12.53 -10.53
N LEU A 22 3.11 -12.03 -9.39
CA LEU A 22 2.30 -10.83 -9.33
C LEU A 22 3.13 -9.55 -9.11
N LYS A 23 4.40 -9.69 -8.69
CA LYS A 23 5.35 -8.57 -8.55
C LYS A 23 5.86 -8.17 -9.93
N SER A 24 6.03 -6.87 -10.16
CA SER A 24 6.68 -6.39 -11.39
C SER A 24 8.12 -6.90 -11.49
N ALA A 25 8.46 -7.58 -12.59
CA ALA A 25 9.72 -8.30 -12.77
C ALA A 25 10.98 -7.43 -12.58
N ASN A 26 10.89 -6.14 -12.87
CA ASN A 26 12.02 -5.20 -12.77
C ASN A 26 11.94 -4.25 -11.58
N TYR A 27 11.00 -4.47 -10.64
CA TYR A 27 10.74 -3.53 -9.55
C TYR A 27 12.01 -3.16 -8.76
N GLU A 28 12.81 -4.15 -8.38
CA GLU A 28 13.98 -3.91 -7.53
C GLU A 28 15.07 -3.12 -8.25
N LEU A 29 15.36 -3.48 -9.51
CA LEU A 29 16.32 -2.73 -10.32
C LEU A 29 15.87 -1.29 -10.55
N ILE A 30 14.59 -1.07 -10.86
CA ILE A 30 14.01 0.27 -11.03
C ILE A 30 14.10 1.05 -9.71
N LEU A 31 13.77 0.42 -8.57
CA LEU A 31 13.86 1.06 -7.26
C LEU A 31 15.30 1.47 -6.95
N GLU A 32 16.28 0.58 -7.13
CA GLU A 32 17.69 0.85 -6.84
C GLU A 32 18.26 1.98 -7.69
N THR A 33 18.03 1.93 -9.01
CA THR A 33 18.46 2.97 -9.94
C THR A 33 17.79 4.31 -9.61
N THR A 34 16.50 4.31 -9.30
CA THR A 34 15.76 5.51 -8.89
C THR A 34 16.34 6.09 -7.60
N CYS A 35 16.56 5.27 -6.56
CA CYS A 35 17.17 5.71 -5.31
C CYS A 35 18.58 6.27 -5.54
N SER A 36 19.39 5.63 -6.38
CA SER A 36 20.73 6.11 -6.73
C SER A 36 20.67 7.51 -7.36
N THR A 37 19.76 7.74 -8.31
CA THR A 37 19.57 9.07 -8.92
C THR A 37 19.01 10.08 -7.93
N LEU A 38 18.08 9.69 -7.04
CA LEU A 38 17.56 10.59 -6.00
C LEU A 38 18.66 11.07 -5.04
N HIS A 39 19.67 10.24 -4.76
CA HIS A 39 20.78 10.58 -3.87
C HIS A 39 21.91 11.33 -4.55
N ASN A 40 22.27 10.92 -5.77
CA ASN A 40 23.54 11.32 -6.41
C ASN A 40 23.35 12.05 -7.75
N GLY A 41 22.12 12.14 -8.25
CA GLY A 41 21.82 12.79 -9.52
C GLY A 41 21.90 14.31 -9.41
N THR A 42 22.05 14.95 -10.57
CA THR A 42 21.89 16.40 -10.70
C THR A 42 20.44 16.83 -10.42
N GLU A 43 20.24 18.09 -10.08
CA GLU A 43 18.89 18.64 -9.85
C GLU A 43 17.95 18.42 -11.06
N ALA A 44 18.49 18.57 -12.28
CA ALA A 44 17.74 18.35 -13.51
C ALA A 44 17.31 16.88 -13.67
N GLU A 45 18.21 15.93 -13.41
CA GLU A 45 17.91 14.49 -13.46
C GLU A 45 16.86 14.11 -12.41
N VAL A 46 17.03 14.58 -11.17
CA VAL A 46 16.09 14.35 -10.07
C VAL A 46 14.71 14.91 -10.39
N SER A 47 14.64 16.13 -10.93
CA SER A 47 13.38 16.79 -11.31
C SER A 47 12.63 15.99 -12.39
N GLN A 48 13.32 15.56 -13.45
CA GLN A 48 12.73 14.72 -14.49
C GLN A 48 12.30 13.35 -13.95
N LEU A 49 13.09 12.76 -13.07
CA LEU A 49 12.80 11.47 -12.45
C LEU A 49 11.55 11.53 -11.56
N LYS A 50 11.35 12.62 -10.81
CA LYS A 50 10.20 12.80 -9.91
C LYS A 50 8.84 12.76 -10.63
N ALA A 51 8.80 13.05 -11.93
CA ALA A 51 7.61 12.95 -12.76
C ALA A 51 7.29 11.50 -13.20
N LYS A 52 8.19 10.54 -12.99
CA LYS A 52 8.00 9.13 -13.35
C LYS A 52 7.27 8.37 -12.24
N ALA A 53 6.89 7.14 -12.57
CA ALA A 53 6.29 6.20 -11.64
C ALA A 53 6.97 4.83 -11.72
N ILE A 54 6.78 4.06 -10.65
CA ILE A 54 7.31 2.73 -10.46
C ILE A 54 6.10 1.81 -10.26
N HIS A 55 6.00 0.77 -11.09
CA HIS A 55 4.99 -0.28 -10.93
C HIS A 55 5.50 -1.34 -9.94
N LEU A 56 4.67 -1.67 -8.96
CA LEU A 56 4.99 -2.64 -7.90
C LEU A 56 4.55 -4.05 -8.31
N GLY A 57 3.40 -4.17 -8.96
CA GLY A 57 2.77 -5.45 -9.29
C GLY A 57 1.26 -5.31 -9.41
N GLU A 58 0.53 -6.42 -9.34
CA GLU A 58 -0.94 -6.42 -9.39
C GLU A 58 -1.56 -6.06 -8.04
N THR A 59 -2.76 -5.46 -8.06
CA THR A 59 -3.52 -5.21 -6.82
C THR A 59 -4.03 -6.52 -6.24
N PRO A 60 -3.74 -6.81 -4.95
CA PRO A 60 -4.27 -8.00 -4.26
C PRO A 60 -5.79 -8.04 -4.26
N GLU A 61 -6.37 -9.21 -4.55
CA GLU A 61 -7.82 -9.42 -4.57
C GLU A 61 -8.52 -9.06 -3.25
N LEU A 62 -7.79 -9.17 -2.14
CA LEU A 62 -8.24 -8.75 -0.81
C LEU A 62 -8.76 -7.31 -0.80
N TYR A 63 -8.26 -6.43 -1.69
CA TYR A 63 -8.62 -5.02 -1.69
C TYR A 63 -9.88 -4.72 -2.52
N TYR A 64 -10.33 -5.65 -3.37
CA TYR A 64 -11.41 -5.42 -4.33
C TYR A 64 -12.74 -5.06 -3.65
N PRO A 65 -13.17 -5.74 -2.56
CA PRO A 65 -14.38 -5.37 -1.84
C PRO A 65 -14.34 -3.96 -1.23
N PHE A 66 -13.15 -3.36 -1.11
CA PHE A 66 -12.94 -2.04 -0.54
C PHE A 66 -12.75 -0.95 -1.62
N GLY A 67 -13.16 -1.23 -2.85
CA GLY A 67 -13.21 -0.25 -3.94
C GLY A 67 -11.90 -0.08 -4.70
N PHE A 68 -11.01 -1.08 -4.66
CA PHE A 68 -9.78 -1.13 -5.45
C PHE A 68 -10.00 -2.08 -6.64
N PRO A 69 -10.23 -1.59 -7.87
CA PRO A 69 -10.40 -2.47 -9.03
C PRO A 69 -9.13 -3.28 -9.34
N PRO A 70 -9.20 -4.35 -10.16
CA PRO A 70 -8.05 -5.13 -10.61
C PRO A 70 -7.18 -4.33 -11.60
N LEU A 71 -6.53 -3.29 -11.08
CA LEU A 71 -5.57 -2.44 -11.78
C LEU A 71 -4.17 -2.65 -11.19
N PRO A 72 -3.10 -2.33 -11.93
CA PRO A 72 -1.74 -2.40 -11.39
C PRO A 72 -1.55 -1.49 -10.18
N LEU A 73 -0.72 -1.93 -9.23
CA LEU A 73 -0.18 -1.10 -8.16
C LEU A 73 1.03 -0.32 -8.65
N ALA A 74 1.03 0.98 -8.37
CA ALA A 74 2.14 1.86 -8.67
C ALA A 74 2.40 2.86 -7.54
N MET A 75 3.56 3.51 -7.57
CA MET A 75 3.85 4.73 -6.82
C MET A 75 4.55 5.73 -7.73
N THR A 76 4.37 7.02 -7.48
CA THR A 76 5.20 8.03 -8.16
C THR A 76 6.58 8.10 -7.52
N VAL A 77 7.59 8.54 -8.27
CA VAL A 77 8.92 8.81 -7.69
C VAL A 77 8.84 9.94 -6.66
N SER A 78 7.95 10.92 -6.84
CA SER A 78 7.70 11.95 -5.82
C SER A 78 7.17 11.36 -4.50
N ASP A 79 6.32 10.34 -4.56
CA ASP A 79 5.84 9.68 -3.35
C ASP A 79 6.94 8.79 -2.72
N LEU A 80 7.77 8.13 -3.54
CA LEU A 80 8.98 7.43 -3.07
C LEU A 80 9.96 8.36 -2.34
N ASP A 81 10.26 9.53 -2.93
CA ASP A 81 11.12 10.56 -2.34
C ASP A 81 10.64 10.98 -0.94
N LYS A 82 9.32 11.16 -0.77
CA LYS A 82 8.73 11.43 0.54
C LYS A 82 8.93 10.27 1.51
N MET A 83 8.71 9.02 1.08
CA MET A 83 8.89 7.83 1.92
C MET A 83 10.34 7.71 2.41
N LEU A 84 11.31 7.94 1.52
CA LEU A 84 12.74 7.86 1.83
C LEU A 84 13.19 8.98 2.78
N PHE A 85 12.93 10.23 2.40
CA PHE A 85 13.60 11.37 3.04
C PHE A 85 12.77 12.05 4.14
N ARG A 86 11.44 11.99 4.06
CA ARG A 86 10.55 12.58 5.08
C ARG A 86 10.11 11.56 6.12
N HIS A 87 9.82 10.34 5.68
CA HIS A 87 9.32 9.28 6.56
C HIS A 87 10.41 8.28 6.97
N ALA A 88 11.65 8.49 6.50
CA ALA A 88 12.82 7.66 6.83
C ALA A 88 12.59 6.15 6.60
N ILE A 89 11.77 5.79 5.62
CA ILE A 89 11.52 4.39 5.28
C ILE A 89 12.78 3.81 4.60
N PRO A 90 13.38 2.74 5.14
CA PRO A 90 14.58 2.17 4.56
C PRO A 90 14.32 1.57 3.17
N VAL A 91 15.26 1.76 2.24
CA VAL A 91 15.21 1.14 0.90
C VAL A 91 15.03 -0.38 0.99
N ARG A 92 15.65 -1.05 1.99
CA ARG A 92 15.48 -2.49 2.23
C ARG A 92 14.02 -2.88 2.49
N PHE A 93 13.27 -2.06 3.21
CA PHE A 93 11.84 -2.28 3.42
C PHE A 93 11.08 -2.12 2.10
N LEU A 94 11.39 -1.06 1.34
CA LEU A 94 10.74 -0.78 0.05
C LEU A 94 10.97 -1.89 -0.97
N LYS A 95 12.16 -2.50 -1.04
CA LYS A 95 12.43 -3.67 -1.91
C LYS A 95 11.43 -4.83 -1.69
N GLY A 96 11.03 -5.04 -0.43
CA GLY A 96 10.07 -6.06 -0.01
C GLY A 96 8.62 -5.61 0.02
N ILE A 97 8.30 -4.37 -0.38
CA ILE A 97 6.98 -3.77 -0.14
C ILE A 97 5.85 -4.58 -0.76
N TYR A 98 6.05 -5.17 -1.94
CA TYR A 98 4.99 -5.93 -2.59
C TYR A 98 4.56 -7.13 -1.73
N GLY A 99 5.53 -7.90 -1.20
CA GLY A 99 5.25 -9.01 -0.30
C GLY A 99 4.56 -8.54 0.99
N THR A 100 4.94 -7.39 1.52
CA THR A 100 4.25 -6.76 2.66
C THR A 100 2.79 -6.46 2.32
N LEU A 101 2.51 -5.85 1.17
CA LEU A 101 1.13 -5.53 0.74
C LEU A 101 0.25 -6.78 0.59
N LEU A 102 0.81 -7.96 0.30
CA LEU A 102 0.00 -9.18 0.24
C LEU A 102 -0.57 -9.59 1.61
N GLU A 103 0.02 -9.12 2.70
CA GLU A 103 -0.25 -9.62 4.05
C GLU A 103 -0.46 -8.49 5.08
N PRO A 104 -1.44 -7.59 4.88
CA PRO A 104 -1.76 -6.57 5.86
C PRO A 104 -2.27 -7.18 7.16
N LYS A 105 -2.02 -6.48 8.27
CA LYS A 105 -2.63 -6.81 9.57
C LYS A 105 -4.10 -6.39 9.58
N ALA A 106 -4.38 -5.17 9.14
CA ALA A 106 -5.73 -4.65 9.03
C ALA A 106 -5.85 -3.61 7.90
N ILE A 107 -7.09 -3.39 7.46
CA ILE A 107 -7.49 -2.43 6.43
C ILE A 107 -8.50 -1.49 7.06
N TYR A 108 -8.29 -0.19 6.88
CA TYR A 108 -9.12 0.88 7.43
C TYR A 108 -9.59 1.82 6.31
N LYS A 109 -10.73 2.46 6.50
CA LYS A 109 -11.14 3.63 5.72
C LYS A 109 -10.17 4.78 5.99
N SER A 110 -9.83 5.56 4.95
CA SER A 110 -9.06 6.79 5.14
C SER A 110 -9.87 7.82 5.94
N ARG A 111 -9.34 8.26 7.09
CA ARG A 111 -9.94 9.31 7.92
C ARG A 111 -10.01 10.67 7.22
N THR A 112 -9.00 10.98 6.39
CA THR A 112 -8.85 12.30 5.74
C THR A 112 -9.40 12.34 4.32
N ARG A 113 -9.68 11.17 3.73
CA ARG A 113 -10.34 11.03 2.43
C ARG A 113 -11.42 9.96 2.53
N PRO A 114 -12.53 10.22 3.26
CA PRO A 114 -13.73 9.40 3.10
C PRO A 114 -14.10 9.40 1.61
N ALA A 115 -14.71 8.33 1.11
CA ALA A 115 -14.91 7.98 -0.32
C ALA A 115 -15.69 8.99 -1.19
N SER A 116 -15.82 10.26 -0.78
CA SER A 116 -16.62 11.32 -1.36
C SER A 116 -16.13 11.88 -2.70
N VAL A 117 -15.05 11.35 -3.30
CA VAL A 117 -14.55 11.82 -4.61
C VAL A 117 -14.16 10.66 -5.52
N GLY A 118 -15.10 9.74 -5.80
CA GLY A 118 -15.01 8.77 -6.91
C GLY A 118 -13.87 7.74 -6.87
N ALA A 119 -12.92 7.87 -5.95
CA ALA A 119 -11.78 6.99 -5.72
C ALA A 119 -11.78 6.56 -4.26
N SER A 120 -11.74 5.25 -4.02
CA SER A 120 -11.61 4.70 -2.66
C SER A 120 -10.21 5.03 -2.10
N ALA A 121 -10.14 5.29 -0.80
CA ALA A 121 -8.88 5.46 -0.09
C ALA A 121 -8.89 4.57 1.15
N ILE A 122 -7.92 3.67 1.22
CA ILE A 122 -7.71 2.78 2.36
C ILE A 122 -6.36 3.05 3.01
N VAL A 123 -6.28 2.61 4.24
CA VAL A 123 -5.07 2.63 5.04
C VAL A 123 -4.83 1.22 5.54
N LEU A 124 -3.65 0.68 5.24
CA LEU A 124 -3.21 -0.64 5.66
C LEU A 124 -2.30 -0.49 6.88
N SER A 125 -2.46 -1.35 7.87
CA SER A 125 -1.51 -1.44 8.99
C SER A 125 -0.68 -2.72 8.90
N PHE A 126 0.56 -2.62 9.39
CA PHE A 126 1.51 -3.71 9.45
C PHE A 126 2.31 -3.63 10.75
N GLU A 127 2.68 -4.79 11.28
CA GLU A 127 3.69 -4.85 12.33
C GLU A 127 5.08 -4.80 11.71
N SER A 128 5.93 -3.91 12.23
CA SER A 128 7.35 -3.90 11.94
C SER A 128 8.14 -3.80 13.24
N ILE A 129 9.09 -4.72 13.39
CA ILE A 129 9.88 -4.85 14.61
C ILE A 129 10.83 -3.67 14.78
N HIS A 130 11.33 -3.09 13.69
CA HIS A 130 12.43 -2.11 13.72
C HIS A 130 11.95 -0.65 13.63
N LEU A 131 10.81 -0.39 12.98
CA LEU A 131 10.31 0.96 12.72
C LEU A 131 9.09 1.32 13.59
N GLY A 132 8.58 0.37 14.38
CA GLY A 132 7.24 0.46 14.95
C GLY A 132 6.16 0.12 13.92
N PRO A 133 4.87 0.24 14.27
CA PRO A 133 3.78 -0.06 13.35
C PRO A 133 3.89 0.77 12.07
N ILE A 134 3.80 0.11 10.92
CA ILE A 134 3.83 0.77 9.61
C ILE A 134 2.42 0.95 9.10
N VAL A 135 2.18 2.12 8.51
CA VAL A 135 0.97 2.43 7.77
C VAL A 135 1.30 2.63 6.30
N VAL A 136 0.47 2.05 5.42
CA VAL A 136 0.49 2.30 3.98
C VAL A 136 -0.83 2.93 3.56
N ALA A 137 -0.77 4.14 2.99
CA ALA A 137 -1.93 4.84 2.45
C ALA A 137 -2.06 4.58 0.95
N MET A 138 -3.24 4.16 0.50
CA MET A 138 -3.50 3.79 -0.90
C MET A 138 -4.75 4.48 -1.43
N HIS A 139 -4.70 4.88 -2.70
CA HIS A 139 -5.85 5.41 -3.43
C HIS A 139 -6.15 4.54 -4.65
N ALA A 140 -7.43 4.29 -4.91
CA ALA A 140 -7.87 3.49 -6.04
C ALA A 140 -8.00 4.32 -7.33
N ASP A 141 -7.86 3.63 -8.45
CA ASP A 141 -8.34 4.07 -9.76
C ASP A 141 -7.87 5.47 -10.23
N LEU A 142 -6.58 5.75 -10.05
CA LEU A 142 -5.97 7.02 -10.45
C LEU A 142 -5.34 6.94 -11.85
N LYS A 143 -5.45 8.04 -12.60
CA LYS A 143 -4.76 8.19 -13.88
C LYS A 143 -3.26 8.42 -13.66
N LEU A 144 -2.44 7.62 -14.32
CA LEU A 144 -0.98 7.73 -14.34
C LEU A 144 -0.50 7.70 -15.79
N GLY A 145 -0.23 8.88 -16.35
CA GLY A 145 0.04 9.00 -17.78
C GLY A 145 -1.18 8.57 -18.61
N ARG A 146 -1.02 7.49 -19.37
CA ARG A 146 -2.11 6.87 -20.16
C ARG A 146 -2.82 5.73 -19.42
N ASP A 147 -2.24 5.24 -18.33
CA ASP A 147 -2.73 4.09 -17.59
C ASP A 147 -3.65 4.51 -16.43
N ARG A 148 -4.42 3.54 -15.93
CA ARG A 148 -5.12 3.64 -14.65
C ARG A 148 -4.50 2.66 -13.67
N VAL A 149 -4.25 3.12 -12.45
CA VAL A 149 -3.54 2.35 -11.42
C VAL A 149 -4.18 2.56 -10.06
N ASN A 150 -4.00 1.58 -9.17
CA ASN A 150 -4.14 1.81 -7.75
C ASN A 150 -2.79 2.30 -7.23
N MET A 151 -2.78 3.37 -6.43
CA MET A 151 -1.55 4.07 -6.11
C MET A 151 -1.23 4.01 -4.62
N VAL A 152 -0.02 3.56 -4.30
CA VAL A 152 0.59 3.72 -2.97
C VAL A 152 1.05 5.17 -2.84
N LYS A 153 0.42 5.93 -1.94
CA LYS A 153 0.64 7.37 -1.78
C LYS A 153 1.62 7.71 -0.68
N SER A 154 1.68 6.90 0.36
CA SER A 154 2.64 7.08 1.45
C SER A 154 2.85 5.79 2.22
N ILE A 155 4.03 5.67 2.80
CA ILE A 155 4.43 4.64 3.75
C ILE A 155 5.13 5.38 4.88
N TYR A 156 4.71 5.16 6.12
CA TYR A 156 5.32 5.80 7.27
C TYR A 156 5.11 4.98 8.54
N ALA A 157 6.03 5.14 9.48
CA ALA A 157 5.88 4.60 10.82
C ALA A 157 4.91 5.44 11.65
N LYS A 158 4.11 4.77 12.48
CA LYS A 158 3.31 5.38 13.53
C LYS A 158 4.12 5.38 14.82
N GLU A 159 4.30 6.56 15.39
CA GLU A 159 4.96 6.72 16.69
C GLU A 159 4.10 6.18 17.82
N ASP A 160 2.82 6.56 17.82
CA ASP A 160 1.84 6.00 18.74
C ASP A 160 1.38 4.60 18.29
N LYS A 161 1.52 3.63 19.20
CA LYS A 161 1.11 2.24 19.00
C LYS A 161 -0.39 2.03 19.23
N SER A 162 -1.09 2.99 19.84
CA SER A 162 -2.51 2.90 20.16
C SER A 162 -3.45 3.29 19.00
N PHE A 163 -2.89 3.86 17.92
CA PHE A 163 -3.66 4.35 16.76
C PHE A 163 -4.66 3.33 16.18
N GLU A 164 -4.36 2.03 16.23
CA GLU A 164 -5.26 1.00 15.73
C GLU A 164 -6.53 0.90 16.58
N SER A 165 -6.42 1.09 17.90
CA SER A 165 -7.57 1.13 18.83
C SER A 165 -8.42 2.36 18.56
N GLU A 166 -7.79 3.54 18.45
CA GLU A 166 -8.49 4.78 18.11
C GLU A 166 -9.28 4.65 16.80
N TRP A 167 -8.66 4.13 15.73
CA TRP A 167 -9.36 3.96 14.45
C TRP A 167 -10.47 2.92 14.48
N ARG A 168 -10.38 1.92 15.36
CA ARG A 168 -11.47 0.96 15.59
C ARG A 168 -12.64 1.61 16.31
N GLU A 169 -12.38 2.41 17.34
CA GLU A 169 -13.39 3.18 18.06
C GLU A 169 -14.07 4.21 17.16
N GLU A 170 -13.32 4.83 16.23
CA GLU A 170 -13.84 5.71 15.18
C GLU A 170 -14.64 4.95 14.09
N GLY A 171 -14.74 3.61 14.13
CA GLY A 171 -15.48 2.81 13.16
C GLY A 171 -14.84 2.75 11.77
N LEU A 172 -13.52 2.96 11.67
CA LEU A 172 -12.79 2.97 10.40
C LEU A 172 -12.39 1.57 9.92
N LEU A 173 -12.40 0.57 10.80
CA LEU A 173 -11.97 -0.79 10.46
C LEU A 173 -12.86 -1.39 9.36
N LEU A 174 -12.23 -1.87 8.28
CA LEU A 174 -12.88 -2.59 7.18
C LEU A 174 -12.63 -4.10 7.27
N TRP A 175 -11.42 -4.47 7.64
CA TRP A 175 -10.98 -5.87 7.71
C TRP A 175 -9.77 -6.01 8.63
N HIS A 176 -9.63 -7.18 9.27
CA HIS A 176 -8.42 -7.56 9.98
C HIS A 176 -8.19 -9.07 9.85
N ARG A 177 -6.93 -9.51 10.01
CA ARG A 177 -6.58 -10.93 10.20
C ARG A 177 -6.61 -11.34 11.67
#